data_AF-A0A659UHD1-F1
#
_entry.id   AF-A0A659UHD1-F1
#
_cell.length_a   1.000
_cell.length_b   1.000
_cell.length_c   1.000
_cell.angle_alpha   90.00
_cell.angle_beta   90.00
_cell.angle_gamma   90.00
#
_symmetry.space_group_name_H-M   'P 1'
#
loop_
_entity.id
_entity.type
_entity.pdbx_description
1 polymer ?
#
loop_
_entity_poly.entity_id
_entity_poly.type
_entity_poly.pdbx_seq_one_letter_code
_entity_poly.pdbx_strand_id
1 'polypeptide(L)' 'MYTPPAFRDDDRDSLMATIRTARLANLVTATADVPLATPLPLFLYDTEGKHHVIHGHLPRANPQWRVPAIRHGLAIF' A
#
# COMPACT_ATOMS: atom_id res chain seq x y z
N MET A 1 10.76 -6.78 5.59
CA MET A 1 10.96 -7.63 4.40
C MET A 1 12.44 -7.57 4.06
N TYR A 2 13.07 -8.67 3.69
CA TYR A 2 14.47 -8.63 3.24
C TYR A 2 14.52 -8.08 1.82
N THR A 3 15.32 -7.04 1.60
CA THR A 3 15.57 -6.46 0.27
C THR A 3 17.03 -6.71 -0.08
N PRO A 4 17.33 -7.71 -0.93
CA PRO A 4 18.70 -7.96 -1.37
C PRO A 4 19.33 -6.70 -1.97
N PRO A 5 20.63 -6.42 -1.73
CA PRO A 5 21.26 -5.19 -2.24
C PRO A 5 21.09 -4.97 -3.75
N ALA A 6 21.06 -6.04 -4.53
CA ALA A 6 20.90 -5.99 -5.98
C ALA A 6 19.49 -5.55 -6.45
N PHE A 7 18.47 -5.58 -5.57
CA PHE A 7 17.10 -5.17 -5.88
C PHE A 7 16.66 -3.94 -5.09
N ARG A 8 17.58 -3.31 -4.35
CA ARG A 8 17.27 -2.12 -3.59
C ARG A 8 17.28 -0.92 -4.52
N ASP A 9 16.15 -0.23 -4.58
CA ASP A 9 16.04 1.08 -5.20
C ASP A 9 15.91 2.12 -4.08
N ASP A 10 16.95 2.95 -3.92
CA ASP A 10 17.00 4.04 -2.93
C ASP A 10 16.67 5.40 -3.57
N ASP A 11 16.43 5.46 -4.89
CA ASP A 11 16.03 6.69 -5.58
C ASP A 11 14.54 6.97 -5.34
N ARG A 12 14.27 8.05 -4.60
CA ARG A 12 12.92 8.46 -4.23
C ARG A 12 12.04 8.71 -5.46
N ASP A 13 12.56 9.33 -6.51
CA ASP A 13 11.77 9.69 -7.69
C ASP A 13 11.45 8.45 -8.51
N SER A 14 12.40 7.51 -8.61
CA SER A 14 12.19 6.18 -9.22
C SER A 14 11.09 5.40 -8.49
N LEU A 15 11.14 5.37 -7.15
CA LEU A 15 10.11 4.73 -6.32
C LEU A 15 8.73 5.37 -6.53
N MET A 16 8.65 6.70 -6.57
CA MET A 16 7.38 7.40 -6.79
C MET A 16 6.83 7.15 -8.20
N ALA A 17 7.69 7.11 -9.23
CA ALA A 17 7.30 6.77 -10.59
C ALA A 17 6.75 5.33 -10.68
N THR A 18 7.40 4.37 -10.01
CA THR A 18 6.92 2.99 -9.90
C THR A 18 5.51 2.94 -9.31
N ILE A 19 5.30 3.61 -8.17
CA ILE A 19 3.98 3.66 -7.51
C ILE A 19 2.93 4.30 -8.42
N ARG A 20 3.25 5.38 -9.14
CA ARG A 20 2.29 6.05 -10.06
C ARG A 20 1.90 5.19 -11.26
N THR A 21 2.82 4.35 -11.74
CA THR A 21 2.56 3.48 -12.90
C THR A 21 1.87 2.17 -12.52
N ALA A 22 1.94 1.78 -11.24
CA ALA A 22 1.21 0.64 -10.70
C ALA A 22 -0.30 0.90 -10.75
N ARG A 23 -1.02 0.10 -11.56
CA ARG A 23 -2.48 0.23 -11.75
C ARG A 23 -3.29 -0.56 -10.72
N LEU A 24 -2.63 -1.49 -10.02
CA LEU A 24 -3.24 -2.39 -9.05
C LEU A 24 -2.19 -2.72 -8.00
N ALA A 25 -2.56 -2.63 -6.73
CA ALA A 25 -1.69 -2.94 -5.61
C ALA A 25 -2.44 -3.83 -4.61
N ASN A 26 -1.69 -4.52 -3.74
CA ASN A 26 -2.28 -5.26 -2.63
C ASN A 26 -2.25 -4.41 -1.36
N LEU A 27 -3.43 -4.05 -0.84
CA LEU A 27 -3.56 -3.47 0.49
C LEU A 27 -3.63 -4.60 1.51
N VAL A 28 -2.61 -4.70 2.35
CA VAL A 28 -2.48 -5.71 3.39
C VAL A 28 -2.64 -5.06 4.77
N THR A 29 -3.57 -5.57 5.56
CA THR A 29 -3.75 -5.18 6.96
C THR A 29 -3.54 -6.39 7.86
N ALA A 30 -2.60 -6.25 8.81
CA ALA A 30 -2.46 -7.22 9.89
C ALA A 30 -3.62 -7.03 10.88
N THR A 31 -4.35 -8.10 11.17
CA THR A 31 -5.47 -8.09 12.11
C THR A 31 -5.16 -9.00 13.31
N ALA A 32 -6.04 -9.04 14.30
CA ALA A 32 -5.87 -9.93 15.45
C ALA A 32 -5.98 -11.43 15.10
N ASP A 33 -6.71 -11.77 14.03
CA ASP A 33 -6.95 -13.15 13.62
C ASP A 33 -6.06 -13.53 12.43
N VAL A 34 -6.46 -13.11 11.22
CA VAL A 34 -5.77 -13.40 9.97
C VAL A 34 -5.48 -12.11 9.19
N PRO A 35 -4.32 -12.00 8.52
CA PRO A 35 -4.07 -10.87 7.63
C PRO A 35 -5.13 -10.80 6.53
N LEU A 36 -5.60 -9.59 6.24
CA LEU A 36 -6.49 -9.34 5.10
C LEU A 36 -5.69 -8.68 3.98
N ALA A 37 -5.87 -9.16 2.76
CA ALA A 37 -5.22 -8.62 1.57
C ALA A 37 -6.28 -8.42 0.48
N THR A 38 -6.42 -7.19 -0.01
CA THR A 38 -7.29 -6.89 -1.15
C THR A 38 -6.44 -6.34 -2.30
N PRO A 39 -6.52 -6.91 -3.50
CA PRO A 39 -6.01 -6.26 -4.70
C PRO A 39 -6.97 -5.14 -5.10
N LEU A 40 -6.51 -3.88 -5.07
CA LEU A 40 -7.29 -2.73 -5.53
C LEU A 40 -6.41 -1.63 -6.15
N PRO A 41 -7.00 -0.74 -6.97
CA PRO A 41 -6.30 0.45 -7.42
C PRO A 41 -5.92 1.34 -6.23
N LEU A 42 -4.63 1.68 -6.12
CA LEU A 42 -4.09 2.62 -5.15
C LEU A 42 -3.39 3.75 -5.90
N PHE A 43 -3.62 4.98 -5.48
CA PHE A 43 -3.18 6.18 -6.18
C PHE A 43 -2.32 7.05 -5.27
N LEU A 44 -1.17 7.50 -5.78
CA LEU A 44 -0.25 8.39 -5.07
C LEU A 44 -0.68 9.86 -5.26
N TYR A 45 -0.82 10.57 -4.14
CA TYR A 45 -1.08 12.00 -4.07
C TYR A 45 0.13 12.69 -3.43
N ASP A 46 0.94 13.30 -4.28
CA ASP A 46 2.23 13.87 -3.91
C ASP A 46 2.14 15.22 -3.18
N THR A 47 0.99 15.89 -3.29
CA THR A 47 0.69 17.17 -2.65
C THR A 47 0.23 17.04 -1.18
N GLU A 48 -0.03 15.82 -0.70
CA GLU A 48 -0.57 15.58 0.64
C GLU A 48 0.48 14.97 1.58
N GLY A 49 0.65 15.56 2.77
CA GLY A 49 1.51 15.01 3.82
C GLY A 49 3.02 15.05 3.51
N LYS A 50 3.85 14.77 4.53
CA LYS A 50 5.32 14.82 4.41
C LYS A 50 5.90 13.76 3.48
N HIS A 51 5.23 12.62 3.34
CA HIS A 51 5.71 11.46 2.60
C HIS A 51 4.82 11.08 1.42
N HIS A 52 3.92 11.97 1.00
CA HIS A 52 2.81 11.70 0.10
C HIS A 52 1.73 10.81 0.75
N VAL A 53 0.52 10.83 0.20
CA VAL A 53 -0.59 9.99 0.66
C VAL A 53 -0.98 9.02 -0.44
N ILE A 54 -1.31 7.79 -0.06
CA ILE A 54 -1.88 6.78 -0.97
C ILE A 54 -3.37 6.68 -0.68
N HIS A 55 -4.19 6.93 -1.70
CA HIS A 55 -5.64 6.78 -1.62
C HIS A 55 -6.09 5.51 -2.35
N GLY A 56 -7.14 4.88 -1.83
CA GLY A 56 -7.77 3.71 -2.41
C GLY A 56 -9.21 3.59 -1.94
N HIS A 57 -10.00 2.77 -2.63
CA HIS A 57 -11.39 2.55 -2.27
C HIS A 57 -11.68 1.06 -2.05
N LEU A 58 -12.14 0.73 -0.84
CA LEU A 58 -12.64 -0.60 -0.53
C LEU A 58 -14.17 -0.64 -0.74
N PRO A 59 -14.70 -1.59 -1.52
CA PRO A 59 -16.13 -1.80 -1.61
C PRO A 59 -16.73 -2.06 -0.23
N ARG A 60 -17.94 -1.56 0.04
CA ARG A 60 -18.60 -1.73 1.35
C ARG A 60 -18.77 -3.21 1.78
N ALA A 61 -18.91 -4.10 0.80
CA ALA A 61 -19.02 -5.54 1.00
C ALA A 61 -17.70 -6.22 1.41
N ASN A 62 -16.56 -5.58 1.13
CA ASN A 62 -15.26 -6.07 1.58
C ASN A 62 -15.13 -5.85 3.10
N PRO A 63 -14.90 -6.89 3.91
CA PRO A 63 -14.83 -6.73 5.37
C PRO A 63 -13.60 -5.95 5.84
N GLN A 64 -12.56 -5.82 5.02
CA GLN A 64 -11.26 -5.26 5.40
C GLN A 64 -11.35 -3.83 5.96
N TRP A 65 -12.32 -3.01 5.54
CA TRP A 65 -12.47 -1.65 6.07
C TRP A 65 -13.03 -1.60 7.50
N ARG A 66 -13.66 -2.69 7.98
CA ARG A 66 -14.27 -2.77 9.33
C ARG A 66 -13.36 -3.43 10.34
N VAL A 67 -12.45 -4.29 9.87
CA VAL A 67 -11.58 -5.07 10.75
C VAL A 67 -10.41 -4.18 11.20
N PRO A 68 -10.25 -3.92 12.51
CA PRO A 68 -9.17 -3.08 13.00
C PRO A 68 -7.79 -3.64 12.67
N ALA A 69 -6.91 -2.80 12.15
CA ALA A 69 -5.51 -3.14 11.98
C ALA A 69 -4.77 -3.05 13.31
N ILE A 70 -3.91 -4.03 13.62
CA ILE A 70 -3.10 -4.04 14.85
C ILE A 70 -1.77 -3.29 14.70
N ARG A 71 -1.38 -2.97 13.47
CA ARG A 71 -0.16 -2.22 13.10
C ARG A 71 -0.41 -1.41 11.82
N HIS A 72 0.60 -0.67 11.38
CA HIS A 72 0.60 -0.01 10.07
C HIS A 72 0.24 -0.99 8.95
N GLY A 73 -0.63 -0.55 8.03
CA GLY A 73 -0.92 -1.28 6.81
C GLY A 73 0.26 -1.27 5.84
N LEU A 74 0.29 -2.25 4.95
CA LEU A 74 1.27 -2.37 3.88
C LEU A 74 0.56 -2.29 2.52
N ALA A 75 1.07 -1.44 1.63
CA ALA A 75 0.69 -1.45 0.22
C ALA A 75 1.84 -2.05 -0.59
N ILE A 76 1.54 -3.03 -1.43
CA ILE A 76 2.50 -3.68 -2.34
C ILE A 76 2.11 -3.31 -3.77
N PHE A 77 2.98 -2.57 -4.44
CA PHE A 77 2.82 -2.07 -5.80
C PHE A 77 3.60 -2.92 -6.80
#